data_AF-D5BYB2-F1
#
_entry.id   AF-D5BYB2-F1
#
_cell.length_a   1.000
_cell.length_b   1.000
_cell.length_c   1.000
_cell.angle_alpha   90.00
_cell.angle_beta   90.00
_cell.angle_gamma   90.00
#
_symmetry.space_group_name_H-M   'P 1'
#
loop_
_entity.id
_entity.type
_entity.pdbx_description
1 polymer ?
#
loop_
_entity_poly.entity_id
_entity_poly.type
_entity_poly.pdbx_seq_one_letter_code
_entity_poly.pdbx_strand_id
1 'polypeptide(L)'
;MRNEGIYEMRENFRLTGFGFHFEMKSKPHPNSAEADSSGPFLLSTPRLLDDKNPLVETRENKIKQWTRKLPVMNLLHSSRALLDALTLLNEQPLQEKHRVQLLDIYRDPINTMLLSFNPLYLRQLPVPSTQREQVAQNITQLPLMLANGYKTVVKQGYQLGHKPSKNKTLLLAAIRACEQLSHALLHLFRIAHPVPPQLYLELNQLYRYAEHYQILHQVPPAAKRAGIDKDIATIYKQLMLLAIADPSRLSESEILSTYELLERLLTHVDISPPHSPLEEKHYFVVDLHSDHPPRALAPHGFTSENKNLRLFNTYSLLRKVGELLQQAENPSVTRVHKPDVQLLRQLAPYLNASYQRPSPDTPLPNEEFIRN
;
A
#
# COMPACT_ATOMS: atom_id res chain seq x y z
N MET A 1 -55.85 40.00 11.98
CA MET A 1 -54.62 40.81 11.81
C MET A 1 -53.47 40.09 12.49
N ARG A 2 -52.30 40.09 11.83
CA ARG A 2 -50.99 39.49 12.17
C ARG A 2 -50.76 38.03 11.80
N ASN A 3 -50.23 37.90 10.59
CA ASN A 3 -49.28 36.90 10.08
C ASN A 3 -47.87 37.27 10.57
N GLU A 4 -47.01 36.27 10.80
CA GLU A 4 -45.53 36.26 10.70
C GLU A 4 -45.05 34.94 11.35
N GLY A 5 -44.16 34.11 10.81
CA GLY A 5 -43.36 34.13 9.59
C GLY A 5 -42.44 32.91 9.66
N ILE A 6 -42.55 32.00 8.68
CA ILE A 6 -41.67 30.85 8.47
C ILE A 6 -40.39 31.37 7.81
N TYR A 7 -39.22 31.03 8.33
CA TYR A 7 -37.95 31.22 7.63
C TYR A 7 -37.34 29.86 7.26
N GLU A 8 -37.46 29.53 5.97
CA GLU A 8 -36.57 28.60 5.29
C GLU A 8 -35.17 29.21 5.19
N MET A 9 -34.14 28.39 5.44
CA MET A 9 -32.81 28.63 4.91
C MET A 9 -32.37 27.38 4.14
N ARG A 10 -32.50 27.45 2.82
CA ARG A 10 -31.64 26.72 1.87
C ARG A 10 -30.50 27.68 1.49
N GLU A 11 -29.25 27.22 1.59
CA GLU A 11 -28.31 27.20 0.45
C GLU A 11 -26.88 26.78 0.85
N ASN A 12 -26.34 25.84 0.05
CA ASN A 12 -24.99 25.82 -0.52
C ASN A 12 -23.76 25.66 0.40
N PHE A 13 -23.41 24.41 0.75
CA PHE A 13 -22.02 24.02 1.01
C PHE A 13 -21.43 23.31 -0.20
N ARG A 14 -20.65 24.05 -1.02
CA ARG A 14 -19.65 23.46 -1.91
C ARG A 14 -18.42 23.11 -1.07
N LEU A 15 -18.09 21.83 -0.95
CA LEU A 15 -16.83 21.38 -0.35
C LEU A 15 -15.71 21.43 -1.39
N THR A 16 -15.04 22.58 -1.47
CA THR A 16 -13.74 22.71 -2.14
C THR A 16 -12.64 22.57 -1.10
N GLY A 17 -11.75 21.58 -1.26
CA GLY A 17 -10.40 21.56 -0.69
C GLY A 17 -10.27 21.15 0.78
N PHE A 18 -10.13 19.84 1.04
CA PHE A 18 -9.38 19.38 2.20
C PHE A 18 -7.89 19.38 1.85
N GLY A 19 -7.24 20.51 2.09
CA GLY A 19 -5.79 20.58 2.21
C GLY A 19 -5.40 20.13 3.61
N PHE A 20 -4.71 18.99 3.73
CA PHE A 20 -4.07 18.61 4.99
C PHE A 20 -2.87 19.52 5.22
N HIS A 21 -3.01 20.50 6.11
CA HIS A 21 -1.90 21.34 6.56
C HIS A 21 -1.15 20.62 7.69
N PHE A 22 0.05 20.12 7.41
CA PHE A 22 0.94 19.53 8.41
C PHE A 22 1.87 20.60 8.98
N GLU A 23 1.67 21.01 10.22
CA GLU A 23 2.66 21.81 10.96
C GLU A 23 3.58 20.85 11.75
N MET A 24 4.82 20.66 11.27
CA MET A 24 5.85 19.96 12.03
C MET A 24 6.46 20.90 13.07
N LYS A 25 6.06 20.75 14.34
CA LYS A 25 6.85 21.22 15.48
C LYS A 25 7.01 20.09 16.49
N SER A 26 8.09 19.33 16.35
CA SER A 26 8.61 18.48 17.42
C SER A 26 9.97 19.01 17.88
N LYS A 27 10.07 19.43 19.14
CA LYS A 27 11.36 19.65 19.81
C LYS A 27 12.00 18.27 20.09
N PRO A 28 13.30 18.09 19.88
CA PRO A 28 13.95 16.81 20.16
C PRO A 28 14.09 16.58 21.68
N HIS A 29 13.59 15.44 22.16
CA HIS A 29 13.96 14.90 23.47
C HIS A 29 15.29 14.15 23.35
N PRO A 30 16.27 14.38 24.24
CA PRO A 30 17.58 13.75 24.15
C PRO A 30 17.56 12.39 24.86
N ASN A 31 17.22 11.35 24.11
CA ASN A 31 17.74 9.99 24.29
C ASN A 31 17.29 9.14 23.09
N SER A 32 17.84 9.47 21.91
CA SER A 32 17.69 8.65 20.72
C SER A 32 18.56 7.41 20.88
N ALA A 33 17.92 6.25 20.80
CA ALA A 33 18.53 4.95 20.57
C ALA A 33 19.67 5.05 19.55
N GLU A 34 20.76 4.30 19.81
CA GLU A 34 21.91 4.02 18.94
C GLU A 34 21.82 4.68 17.57
N ALA A 35 22.63 5.74 17.35
CA ALA A 35 22.64 6.56 16.15
C ALA A 35 22.55 5.73 14.87
N ASP A 36 21.33 5.60 14.34
CA ASP A 36 21.10 5.10 12.99
C ASP A 36 21.74 6.12 12.05
N SER A 37 22.87 5.75 11.45
CA SER A 37 23.61 6.60 10.50
C SER A 37 22.83 6.89 9.20
N SER A 38 21.60 6.40 9.10
CA SER A 38 20.63 6.71 8.06
C SER A 38 19.56 7.61 8.67
N GLY A 39 19.16 8.71 8.01
CA GLY A 39 18.40 9.86 8.57
C GLY A 39 17.06 9.59 9.31
N PRO A 40 16.22 10.62 9.53
CA PRO A 40 15.03 10.48 10.37
C PRO A 40 14.10 9.35 9.90
N PHE A 41 13.41 8.68 10.84
CA PHE A 41 12.39 7.68 10.51
C PHE A 41 11.05 8.36 10.19
N LEU A 42 10.69 8.39 8.90
CA LEU A 42 9.63 9.25 8.35
C LEU A 42 8.27 8.53 8.23
N LEU A 43 7.75 7.99 9.33
CA LEU A 43 6.38 7.48 9.37
C LEU A 43 5.40 8.53 9.91
N SER A 44 4.37 8.84 9.12
CA SER A 44 3.24 9.63 9.60
C SER A 44 2.30 8.74 10.42
N THR A 45 1.85 9.26 11.55
CA THR A 45 0.96 8.58 12.49
C THR A 45 -0.01 9.60 13.07
N PRO A 46 -1.27 9.23 13.33
CA PRO A 46 -2.20 10.07 14.07
C PRO A 46 -1.61 10.51 15.41
N ARG A 47 -1.99 11.71 15.86
CA ARG A 47 -1.63 12.18 17.21
C ARG A 47 -2.44 11.38 18.23
N LEU A 48 -1.76 10.88 19.25
CA LEU A 48 -2.44 10.23 20.37
C LEU A 48 -2.96 11.28 21.35
N LEU A 49 -4.11 11.00 21.96
CA LEU A 49 -4.63 11.76 23.08
C LEU A 49 -3.75 11.53 24.32
N ASP A 50 -3.69 12.53 25.18
CA ASP A 50 -2.97 12.46 26.44
C ASP A 50 -3.66 11.47 27.42
N ASP A 51 -4.99 11.46 27.40
CA ASP A 51 -5.83 10.58 28.21
C ASP A 51 -6.69 9.63 27.37
N LYS A 52 -7.11 8.51 27.97
CA LYS A 52 -8.02 7.56 27.34
C LYS A 52 -9.40 8.17 27.18
N ASN A 53 -9.93 8.17 25.97
CA ASN A 53 -11.34 8.47 25.72
C ASN A 53 -12.21 7.26 26.13
N PRO A 54 -13.10 7.40 27.13
CA PRO A 54 -13.93 6.30 27.63
C PRO A 54 -15.05 5.87 26.66
N LEU A 55 -15.34 6.68 25.63
CA LEU A 55 -16.32 6.36 24.59
C LEU A 55 -15.77 5.35 23.57
N VAL A 56 -14.44 5.18 23.52
CA VAL A 56 -13.80 4.21 22.63
C VAL A 56 -13.93 2.82 23.23
N GLU A 57 -14.63 1.92 22.53
CA GLU A 57 -14.70 0.53 22.94
C GLU A 57 -13.35 -0.16 22.69
N THR A 58 -12.73 -0.67 23.76
CA THR A 58 -11.44 -1.38 23.70
C THR A 58 -11.54 -2.84 24.10
N ARG A 59 -12.74 -3.37 24.38
CA ARG A 59 -12.94 -4.79 24.69
C ARG A 59 -13.11 -5.59 23.41
N GLU A 60 -12.13 -6.45 23.12
CA GLU A 60 -12.09 -7.29 21.91
C GLU A 60 -13.43 -7.99 21.61
N ASN A 61 -14.07 -8.61 22.62
CA ASN A 61 -15.32 -9.36 22.42
C ASN A 61 -16.48 -8.46 21.98
N LYS A 62 -16.55 -7.23 22.46
CA LYS A 62 -17.61 -6.29 22.07
C LYS A 62 -17.39 -5.76 20.66
N ILE A 63 -16.14 -5.47 20.30
CA ILE A 63 -15.80 -5.10 18.93
C ILE A 63 -16.12 -6.25 17.97
N LYS A 64 -15.71 -7.48 18.29
CA LYS A 64 -16.06 -8.69 17.49
C LYS A 64 -17.56 -8.88 17.33
N GLN A 65 -18.35 -8.66 18.38
CA GLN A 65 -19.80 -8.76 18.31
C GLN A 65 -20.39 -7.66 17.43
N TRP A 66 -19.86 -6.44 17.52
CA TRP A 66 -20.31 -5.30 16.73
C TRP A 66 -19.94 -5.45 15.24
N THR A 67 -18.71 -5.84 14.90
CA THR A 67 -18.29 -6.04 13.51
C THR A 67 -19.12 -7.09 12.79
N ARG A 68 -19.51 -8.17 13.49
CA ARG A 68 -20.42 -9.22 12.96
C ARG A 68 -21.83 -8.74 12.68
N LYS A 69 -22.26 -7.63 13.28
CA LYS A 69 -23.59 -7.04 13.08
C LYS A 69 -23.63 -5.98 11.98
N LEU A 70 -22.48 -5.63 11.39
CA LEU A 70 -22.44 -4.65 10.32
C LEU A 70 -23.22 -5.16 9.10
N PRO A 71 -24.11 -4.33 8.50
CA PRO A 71 -24.92 -4.75 7.37
C PRO A 71 -24.05 -4.94 6.12
N VAL A 72 -23.87 -6.18 5.67
CA VAL A 72 -23.07 -6.53 4.49
C VAL A 72 -23.57 -5.84 3.21
N MET A 73 -24.89 -5.72 3.06
CA MET A 73 -25.53 -5.12 1.88
C MET A 73 -25.59 -3.59 1.91
N ASN A 74 -25.28 -2.95 3.05
CA ASN A 74 -25.27 -1.49 3.17
C ASN A 74 -23.82 -0.99 3.33
N LEU A 75 -23.12 -0.93 2.20
CA LEU A 75 -21.71 -0.50 2.14
C LEU A 75 -21.52 0.92 2.69
N LEU A 76 -22.46 1.84 2.43
CA LEU A 76 -22.35 3.21 2.92
C LEU A 76 -22.35 3.27 4.46
N HIS A 77 -23.33 2.61 5.08
CA HIS A 77 -23.43 2.59 6.54
C HIS A 77 -22.25 1.84 7.16
N SER A 78 -21.90 0.66 6.64
CA SER A 78 -20.83 -0.17 7.20
C SER A 78 -19.45 0.49 7.05
N SER A 79 -19.13 1.05 5.89
CA SER A 79 -17.85 1.73 5.67
C SER A 79 -17.70 2.98 6.52
N ARG A 80 -18.77 3.78 6.68
CA ARG A 80 -18.78 4.96 7.56
C ARG A 80 -18.59 4.55 9.03
N ALA A 81 -19.35 3.57 9.51
CA ALA A 81 -19.26 3.11 10.89
C ALA A 81 -17.86 2.56 11.23
N LEU A 82 -17.21 1.88 10.29
CA LEU A 82 -15.82 1.41 10.44
C LEU A 82 -14.82 2.57 10.49
N LEU A 83 -14.98 3.58 9.63
CA LEU A 83 -14.12 4.77 9.65
C LEU A 83 -14.26 5.57 10.96
N ASP A 84 -15.48 5.79 11.42
CA ASP A 84 -15.74 6.50 12.68
C ASP A 84 -15.08 5.77 13.85
N ALA A 85 -15.20 4.44 13.91
CA ALA A 85 -14.56 3.63 14.94
C ALA A 85 -13.02 3.65 14.87
N LEU A 86 -12.45 3.52 13.67
CA LEU A 86 -10.99 3.54 13.49
C LEU A 86 -10.38 4.92 13.75
N THR A 87 -11.08 5.99 13.41
CA THR A 87 -10.63 7.36 13.69
C THR A 87 -10.41 7.54 15.19
N LEU A 88 -11.41 7.19 16.00
CA LEU A 88 -11.30 7.29 17.46
C LEU A 88 -10.26 6.31 18.04
N LEU A 89 -10.20 5.08 17.52
CA LEU A 89 -9.22 4.09 17.97
C LEU A 89 -7.77 4.54 17.71
N ASN A 90 -7.53 5.19 16.58
CA ASN A 90 -6.21 5.64 16.17
C ASN A 90 -5.63 6.74 17.07
N GLU A 91 -6.48 7.54 17.70
CA GLU A 91 -6.09 8.57 18.66
C GLU A 91 -5.96 8.03 20.10
N GLN A 92 -6.58 6.89 20.40
CA GLN A 92 -6.60 6.34 21.77
C GLN A 92 -5.20 5.91 22.25
N PRO A 93 -4.71 6.32 23.44
CA PRO A 93 -3.43 5.86 23.98
C PRO A 93 -3.54 4.41 24.48
N LEU A 94 -3.09 3.46 23.65
CA LEU A 94 -3.14 2.02 23.92
C LEU A 94 -1.75 1.39 23.92
N GLN A 95 -1.59 0.31 24.70
CA GLN A 95 -0.40 -0.54 24.64
C GLN A 95 -0.28 -1.20 23.25
N GLU A 96 0.95 -1.35 22.76
CA GLU A 96 1.29 -1.91 21.43
C GLU A 96 0.50 -3.18 21.10
N LYS A 97 0.58 -4.19 21.98
CA LYS A 97 -0.09 -5.49 21.78
C LYS A 97 -1.61 -5.34 21.70
N HIS A 98 -2.19 -4.54 22.59
CA HIS A 98 -3.63 -4.35 22.64
C HIS A 98 -4.13 -3.63 21.39
N ARG A 99 -3.41 -2.59 20.92
CA ARG A 99 -3.75 -1.92 19.66
C ARG A 99 -3.78 -2.90 18.48
N VAL A 100 -2.75 -3.73 18.33
CA VAL A 100 -2.69 -4.74 17.25
C VAL A 100 -3.88 -5.70 17.33
N GLN A 101 -4.22 -6.19 18.53
CA GLN A 101 -5.37 -7.08 18.72
C GLN A 101 -6.69 -6.44 18.28
N LEU A 102 -6.91 -5.16 18.61
CA LEU A 102 -8.14 -4.46 18.20
C LEU A 102 -8.15 -4.22 16.69
N LEU A 103 -7.05 -3.75 16.11
CA LEU A 103 -6.93 -3.51 14.66
C LEU A 103 -7.17 -4.79 13.84
N ASP A 104 -6.64 -5.93 14.29
CA ASP A 104 -6.86 -7.22 13.60
C ASP A 104 -8.34 -7.60 13.55
N ILE A 105 -9.17 -7.20 14.53
CA ILE A 105 -10.62 -7.42 14.50
C ILE A 105 -11.32 -6.58 13.42
N TYR A 106 -10.87 -5.33 13.22
CA TYR A 106 -11.38 -4.46 12.16
C TYR A 106 -10.84 -4.84 10.78
N ARG A 107 -9.64 -5.40 10.73
CA ARG A 107 -8.97 -5.77 9.48
C ARG A 107 -9.78 -6.75 8.64
N ASP A 108 -10.37 -7.78 9.25
CA ASP A 108 -11.12 -8.81 8.52
C ASP A 108 -12.30 -8.25 7.72
N PRO A 109 -13.27 -7.52 8.31
CA PRO A 109 -14.38 -6.94 7.54
C PRO A 109 -13.91 -5.87 6.55
N ILE A 110 -12.85 -5.12 6.85
CA ILE A 110 -12.30 -4.08 5.96
C ILE A 110 -11.66 -4.70 4.72
N ASN A 111 -10.77 -5.67 4.90
CA ASN A 111 -10.15 -6.38 3.78
C ASN A 111 -11.21 -7.11 2.94
N THR A 112 -12.20 -7.74 3.58
CA THR A 112 -13.32 -8.36 2.86
C THR A 112 -14.05 -7.32 2.00
N MET A 113 -14.40 -6.16 2.57
CA MET A 113 -15.06 -5.08 1.83
C MET A 113 -14.22 -4.55 0.67
N LEU A 114 -12.91 -4.36 0.88
CA LEU A 114 -11.98 -3.84 -0.13
C LEU A 114 -11.76 -4.83 -1.29
N LEU A 115 -11.57 -6.12 -0.98
CA LEU A 115 -11.33 -7.17 -1.97
C LEU A 115 -12.61 -7.51 -2.75
N SER A 116 -13.78 -7.45 -2.12
CA SER A 116 -15.07 -7.63 -2.80
C SER A 116 -15.59 -6.36 -3.49
N PHE A 117 -14.91 -5.22 -3.35
CA PHE A 117 -15.34 -3.97 -3.98
C PHE A 117 -15.23 -4.06 -5.51
N ASN A 118 -16.33 -3.76 -6.19
CA ASN A 118 -16.40 -3.68 -7.64
C ASN A 118 -16.93 -2.28 -8.05
N PRO A 119 -16.11 -1.45 -8.70
CA PRO A 119 -16.50 -0.11 -9.15
C PRO A 119 -17.69 -0.11 -10.11
N LEU A 120 -17.80 -1.10 -10.99
CA LEU A 120 -18.92 -1.22 -11.93
C LEU A 120 -20.22 -1.53 -11.20
N TYR A 121 -20.18 -2.41 -10.21
CA TYR A 121 -21.34 -2.71 -9.37
C TYR A 121 -21.80 -1.46 -8.60
N LEU A 122 -20.87 -0.71 -8.00
CA LEU A 122 -21.18 0.54 -7.31
C LEU A 122 -21.87 1.55 -8.26
N ARG A 123 -21.42 1.65 -9.52
CA ARG A 123 -22.03 2.54 -10.52
C ARG A 123 -23.47 2.13 -10.88
N GLN A 124 -23.81 0.85 -10.80
CA GLN A 124 -25.13 0.32 -11.12
C GLN A 124 -26.15 0.39 -9.97
N LEU A 125 -25.71 0.70 -8.74
CA LEU A 125 -26.62 0.80 -7.60
C LEU A 125 -27.63 1.94 -7.78
N PRO A 126 -28.93 1.73 -7.48
CA PRO A 126 -29.98 2.74 -7.59
C PRO A 126 -29.94 3.71 -6.39
N VAL A 127 -28.79 4.35 -6.15
CA VAL A 127 -28.57 5.32 -5.08
C VAL A 127 -27.99 6.63 -5.65
N PRO A 128 -28.16 7.77 -4.95
CA PRO A 128 -27.62 9.06 -5.41
C PRO A 128 -26.11 8.99 -5.73
N SER A 129 -25.65 9.77 -6.71
CA SER A 129 -24.21 9.84 -7.06
C SER A 129 -23.34 10.22 -5.86
N THR A 130 -23.81 11.15 -5.03
CA THR A 130 -23.11 11.56 -3.80
C THR A 130 -22.89 10.41 -2.82
N GLN A 131 -23.86 9.50 -2.70
CA GLN A 131 -23.70 8.30 -1.87
C GLN A 131 -22.69 7.32 -2.48
N ARG A 132 -22.68 7.16 -3.81
CA ARG A 132 -21.68 6.33 -4.50
C ARG A 132 -20.27 6.87 -4.30
N GLU A 133 -20.09 8.17 -4.48
CA GLU A 133 -18.81 8.85 -4.23
C GLU A 133 -18.35 8.66 -2.77
N GLN A 134 -19.26 8.80 -1.81
CA GLN A 134 -18.94 8.59 -0.40
C GLN A 134 -18.55 7.14 -0.09
N VAL A 135 -19.21 6.15 -0.69
CA VAL A 135 -18.80 4.74 -0.55
C VAL A 135 -17.39 4.52 -1.11
N ALA A 136 -17.10 5.03 -2.32
CA ALA A 136 -15.79 4.89 -2.93
C ALA A 136 -14.68 5.56 -2.09
N GLN A 137 -14.93 6.77 -1.60
CA GLN A 137 -14.03 7.48 -0.68
C GLN A 137 -13.83 6.68 0.61
N ASN A 138 -14.90 6.20 1.23
CA ASN A 138 -14.79 5.47 2.49
C ASN A 138 -13.95 4.20 2.34
N ILE A 139 -14.22 3.41 1.29
CA ILE A 139 -13.48 2.17 1.00
C ILE A 139 -12.01 2.44 0.72
N THR A 140 -11.69 3.55 0.03
CA THR A 140 -10.31 3.99 -0.19
C THR A 140 -9.59 4.35 1.12
N GLN A 141 -10.30 4.97 2.08
CA GLN A 141 -9.72 5.43 3.35
C GLN A 141 -9.53 4.32 4.39
N LEU A 142 -10.37 3.28 4.40
CA LEU A 142 -10.32 2.21 5.39
C LEU A 142 -8.96 1.50 5.54
N PRO A 143 -8.29 1.03 4.46
CA PRO A 143 -6.96 0.42 4.60
C PRO A 143 -5.91 1.43 5.07
N LEU A 144 -6.01 2.71 4.70
CA LEU A 144 -5.12 3.76 5.21
C LEU A 144 -5.31 4.00 6.72
N MET A 145 -6.55 3.96 7.20
CA MET A 145 -6.86 4.04 8.63
C MET A 145 -6.31 2.85 9.43
N LEU A 146 -6.38 1.63 8.88
CA LEU A 146 -5.72 0.48 9.47
C LEU A 146 -4.20 0.64 9.48
N ALA A 147 -3.61 1.03 8.35
CA ALA A 147 -2.18 1.28 8.24
C ALA A 147 -1.71 2.30 9.29
N ASN A 148 -2.46 3.38 9.50
CA ASN A 148 -2.19 4.37 10.54
C ASN A 148 -2.10 3.75 11.94
N GLY A 149 -3.06 2.90 12.30
CA GLY A 149 -3.06 2.22 13.59
C GLY A 149 -1.84 1.31 13.78
N TYR A 150 -1.45 0.54 12.76
CA TYR A 150 -0.28 -0.33 12.84
C TYR A 150 1.04 0.46 12.81
N LYS A 151 1.14 1.52 11.99
CA LYS A 151 2.30 2.43 11.98
C LYS A 151 2.51 3.10 13.33
N THR A 152 1.44 3.45 14.05
CA THR A 152 1.55 3.97 15.42
C THR A 152 2.30 2.99 16.34
N VAL A 153 2.02 1.70 16.25
CA VAL A 153 2.74 0.66 17.02
C VAL A 153 4.22 0.62 16.64
N VAL A 154 4.52 0.62 15.33
CA VAL A 154 5.91 0.61 14.84
C VAL A 154 6.68 1.84 15.30
N LYS A 155 6.08 3.03 15.20
CA LYS A 155 6.70 4.31 15.58
C LYS A 155 6.93 4.42 17.07
N GLN A 156 5.95 4.04 17.89
CA GLN A 156 6.10 4.00 19.35
C GLN A 156 7.22 3.03 19.76
N GLY A 157 7.22 1.82 19.20
CA GLY A 157 8.27 0.84 19.46
C GLY A 157 9.66 1.34 19.07
N TYR A 158 9.78 1.98 17.90
CA TYR A 158 11.04 2.61 17.46
C TYR A 158 11.51 3.71 18.42
N GLN A 159 10.61 4.60 18.86
CA GLN A 159 10.93 5.67 19.81
C GLN A 159 11.36 5.15 21.19
N LEU A 160 10.82 4.00 21.60
CA LEU A 160 11.20 3.32 22.85
C LEU A 160 12.45 2.44 22.70
N GLY A 161 13.06 2.35 21.51
CA GLY A 161 14.23 1.51 21.25
C GLY A 161 13.94 0.01 21.22
N HIS A 162 12.68 -0.39 21.07
CA HIS A 162 12.29 -1.79 20.96
C HIS A 162 12.73 -2.37 19.60
N LYS A 163 13.38 -3.55 19.63
CA LYS A 163 13.87 -4.24 18.43
C LYS A 163 12.81 -5.23 17.90
N PRO A 164 12.27 -5.08 16.67
CA PRO A 164 11.20 -5.94 16.15
C PRO A 164 11.65 -7.39 15.93
N SER A 165 12.95 -7.64 15.74
CA SER A 165 13.52 -8.99 15.69
C SER A 165 13.32 -9.79 16.99
N LYS A 166 13.06 -9.11 18.12
CA LYS A 166 12.76 -9.72 19.42
C LYS A 166 11.32 -9.47 19.88
N ASN A 167 10.60 -8.55 19.24
CA ASN A 167 9.23 -8.20 19.57
C ASN A 167 8.27 -8.60 18.44
N LYS A 168 7.59 -9.73 18.62
CA LYS A 168 6.64 -10.29 17.64
C LYS A 168 5.46 -9.35 17.34
N THR A 169 5.08 -8.50 18.30
CA THR A 169 4.01 -7.51 18.11
C THR A 169 4.45 -6.41 17.16
N LEU A 170 5.67 -5.89 17.31
CA LEU A 170 6.21 -4.89 16.38
C LEU A 170 6.42 -5.45 14.98
N LEU A 171 6.97 -6.67 14.87
CA LEU A 171 7.12 -7.35 13.58
C LEU A 171 5.76 -7.53 12.89
N LEU A 172 4.75 -8.02 13.62
CA LEU A 172 3.40 -8.17 13.09
C LEU A 172 2.82 -6.82 12.67
N ALA A 173 2.97 -5.77 13.48
CA ALA A 173 2.49 -4.43 13.13
C ALA A 173 3.16 -3.88 11.87
N ALA A 174 4.47 -4.08 11.68
CA ALA A 174 5.18 -3.65 10.48
C ALA A 174 4.69 -4.38 9.21
N ILE A 175 4.51 -5.71 9.29
CA ILE A 175 3.93 -6.50 8.18
C ILE A 175 2.52 -6.02 7.87
N ARG A 176 1.67 -5.82 8.89
CA ARG A 176 0.30 -5.35 8.73
C ARG A 176 0.23 -3.94 8.14
N ALA A 177 1.08 -3.02 8.59
CA ALA A 177 1.16 -1.68 8.02
C ALA A 177 1.52 -1.73 6.53
N CYS A 178 2.53 -2.53 6.16
CA CYS A 178 2.97 -2.71 4.78
C CYS A 178 1.86 -3.33 3.90
N GLU A 179 1.20 -4.37 4.41
CA GLU A 179 0.06 -5.02 3.75
C GLU A 179 -1.08 -4.04 3.49
N GLN A 180 -1.48 -3.25 4.49
CA GLN A 180 -2.61 -2.32 4.36
C GLN A 180 -2.30 -1.15 3.42
N LEU A 181 -1.06 -0.64 3.43
CA LEU A 181 -0.63 0.34 2.43
C LEU A 181 -0.58 -0.27 1.01
N SER A 182 -0.18 -1.54 0.88
CA SER A 182 -0.21 -2.26 -0.39
C SER A 182 -1.63 -2.41 -0.93
N HIS A 183 -2.56 -2.84 -0.07
CA HIS A 183 -3.97 -2.93 -0.40
C HIS A 183 -4.56 -1.59 -0.82
N ALA A 184 -4.22 -0.50 -0.13
CA ALA A 184 -4.66 0.84 -0.49
C ALA A 184 -4.13 1.25 -1.87
N LEU A 185 -2.84 1.03 -2.15
CA LEU A 185 -2.24 1.39 -3.44
C LEU A 185 -2.78 0.56 -4.60
N LEU A 186 -2.93 -0.76 -4.42
CA LEU A 186 -3.56 -1.62 -5.41
C LEU A 186 -5.00 -1.18 -5.70
N HIS A 187 -5.77 -0.84 -4.67
CA HIS A 187 -7.12 -0.33 -4.83
C HIS A 187 -7.15 1.00 -5.61
N LEU A 188 -6.28 1.94 -5.28
CA LEU A 188 -6.16 3.23 -5.99
C LEU A 188 -5.84 3.04 -7.48
N PHE A 189 -4.94 2.11 -7.81
CA PHE A 189 -4.68 1.75 -9.21
C PHE A 189 -5.93 1.20 -9.90
N ARG A 190 -6.65 0.26 -9.28
CA ARG A 190 -7.88 -0.33 -9.84
C ARG A 190 -8.96 0.69 -10.17
N ILE A 191 -9.08 1.75 -9.38
CA ILE A 191 -10.07 2.81 -9.58
C ILE A 191 -9.54 4.02 -10.35
N ALA A 192 -8.30 3.95 -10.87
CA ALA A 192 -7.60 5.03 -11.56
C ALA A 192 -7.58 6.36 -10.77
N HIS A 193 -7.43 6.27 -9.44
CA HIS A 193 -7.39 7.44 -8.55
C HIS A 193 -5.94 7.82 -8.24
N PRO A 194 -5.61 9.12 -8.13
CA PRO A 194 -4.27 9.55 -7.76
C PRO A 194 -3.85 8.98 -6.40
N VAL A 195 -2.56 8.64 -6.31
CA VAL A 195 -1.93 8.15 -5.08
C VAL A 195 -1.83 9.32 -4.07
N PRO A 196 -2.34 9.15 -2.84
CA PRO A 196 -2.20 10.17 -1.80
C PRO A 196 -0.73 10.45 -1.47
N PRO A 197 -0.39 11.69 -1.07
CA PRO A 197 0.95 12.02 -0.61
C PRO A 197 1.40 11.11 0.55
N GLN A 198 2.70 10.87 0.61
CA GLN A 198 3.43 10.05 1.60
C GLN A 198 3.19 8.54 1.52
N LEU A 199 2.28 8.04 0.67
CA LEU A 199 2.01 6.60 0.63
C LEU A 199 3.26 5.80 0.23
N TYR A 200 3.98 6.24 -0.80
CA TYR A 200 5.23 5.59 -1.20
C TYR A 200 6.32 5.80 -0.17
N LEU A 201 6.43 7.00 0.40
CA LEU A 201 7.37 7.28 1.46
C LEU A 201 7.19 6.31 2.63
N GLU A 202 5.96 6.07 3.06
CA GLU A 202 5.68 5.20 4.19
C GLU A 202 5.98 3.72 3.90
N LEU A 203 5.68 3.24 2.70
CA LEU A 203 6.10 1.92 2.23
C LEU A 203 7.63 1.80 2.24
N ASN A 204 8.32 2.82 1.72
CA ASN A 204 9.77 2.90 1.65
C ASN A 204 10.39 2.92 3.06
N GLN A 205 9.80 3.64 4.00
CA GLN A 205 10.26 3.68 5.39
C GLN A 205 10.01 2.37 6.14
N LEU A 206 8.89 1.68 5.88
CA LEU A 206 8.66 0.34 6.44
C LEU A 206 9.65 -0.69 5.90
N TYR A 207 9.99 -0.63 4.61
CA TYR A 207 11.05 -1.46 4.02
C TYR A 207 12.40 -1.15 4.66
N ARG A 208 12.78 0.13 4.76
CA ARG A 208 14.01 0.59 5.42
C ARG A 208 14.09 0.11 6.88
N TYR A 209 13.01 0.26 7.64
CA TYR A 209 12.91 -0.22 9.01
C TYR A 209 13.14 -1.72 9.09
N ALA A 210 12.51 -2.49 8.19
CA ALA A 210 12.64 -3.93 8.17
C ALA A 210 14.06 -4.39 7.79
N GLU A 211 14.70 -3.68 6.87
CA GLU A 211 16.08 -3.94 6.46
C GLU A 211 17.07 -3.64 7.59
N HIS A 212 16.96 -2.47 8.22
CA HIS A 212 17.80 -2.06 9.34
C HIS A 212 17.80 -3.09 10.47
N TYR A 213 16.62 -3.61 10.82
CA TYR A 213 16.46 -4.62 11.88
C TYR A 213 16.61 -6.07 11.39
N GLN A 214 16.96 -6.31 10.12
CA GLN A 214 17.14 -7.64 9.51
C GLN A 214 15.91 -8.55 9.63
N ILE A 215 14.71 -7.97 9.48
CA ILE A 215 13.42 -8.66 9.58
C ILE A 215 12.66 -8.75 8.25
N LEU A 216 13.27 -8.30 7.13
CA LEU A 216 12.64 -8.28 5.80
C LEU A 216 11.92 -9.58 5.42
N HIS A 217 12.53 -10.72 5.78
CA HIS A 217 12.07 -12.07 5.43
C HIS A 217 11.45 -12.84 6.60
N GLN A 218 11.13 -12.16 7.70
CA GLN A 218 10.58 -12.80 8.89
C GLN A 218 9.05 -12.71 8.90
N VAL A 219 8.40 -13.84 9.18
CA VAL A 219 6.94 -13.92 9.40
C VAL A 219 6.67 -14.58 10.75
N PRO A 220 6.06 -13.87 11.73
CA PRO A 220 5.78 -14.45 13.04
C PRO A 220 4.67 -15.51 12.92
N PRO A 221 4.67 -16.58 13.74
CA PRO A 221 3.63 -17.62 13.69
C PRO A 221 2.20 -17.11 13.82
N ALA A 222 1.99 -16.00 14.54
CA ALA A 222 0.68 -15.36 14.67
C ALA A 222 0.17 -14.81 13.31
N ALA A 223 1.06 -14.30 12.46
CA ALA A 223 0.72 -13.84 11.12
C ALA A 223 0.23 -15.02 10.25
N LYS A 224 0.96 -16.15 10.29
CA LYS A 224 0.59 -17.39 9.59
C LYS A 224 -0.78 -17.92 10.00
N ARG A 225 -1.10 -17.94 11.29
CA ARG A 225 -2.41 -18.35 11.80
C ARG A 225 -3.55 -17.42 11.36
N ALA A 226 -3.24 -16.16 11.11
CA ALA A 226 -4.18 -15.16 10.61
C ALA A 226 -4.19 -15.07 9.07
N GLY A 227 -3.69 -16.10 8.39
CA GLY A 227 -3.71 -16.21 6.93
C GLY A 227 -2.69 -15.32 6.20
N ILE A 228 -1.69 -14.75 6.89
CA ILE A 228 -0.55 -14.11 6.22
C ILE A 228 0.60 -15.10 6.09
N ASP A 229 1.01 -15.35 4.86
CA ASP A 229 2.23 -16.09 4.51
C ASP A 229 3.35 -15.18 3.96
N LYS A 230 3.06 -13.90 3.67
CA LYS A 230 4.02 -12.95 3.10
C LYS A 230 4.81 -12.14 4.14
N ASP A 231 6.10 -11.97 3.87
CA ASP A 231 6.99 -11.08 4.60
C ASP A 231 7.00 -9.65 4.01
N ILE A 232 7.68 -8.70 4.67
CA ILE A 232 7.73 -7.29 4.23
C ILE A 232 8.39 -7.18 2.85
N ALA A 233 9.46 -7.95 2.61
CA ALA A 233 10.16 -7.93 1.32
C ALA A 233 9.26 -8.36 0.16
N THR A 234 8.44 -9.39 0.36
CA THR A 234 7.51 -9.94 -0.63
C THR A 234 6.43 -8.92 -0.96
N ILE A 235 5.78 -8.36 0.07
CA ILE A 235 4.73 -7.35 -0.10
C ILE A 235 5.29 -6.13 -0.84
N TYR A 236 6.45 -5.63 -0.41
CA TYR A 236 7.09 -4.46 -1.00
C TYR A 236 7.52 -4.72 -2.45
N LYS A 237 8.22 -5.84 -2.74
CA LYS A 237 8.65 -6.20 -4.09
C LYS A 237 7.46 -6.30 -5.05
N GLN A 238 6.39 -6.99 -4.66
CA GLN A 238 5.20 -7.19 -5.50
C GLN A 238 4.58 -5.85 -5.91
N LEU A 239 4.40 -4.95 -4.94
CA LEU A 239 3.76 -3.67 -5.17
C LEU A 239 4.65 -2.70 -5.96
N MET A 240 5.95 -2.65 -5.65
CA MET A 240 6.90 -1.82 -6.40
C MET A 240 7.03 -2.29 -7.85
N LEU A 241 6.98 -3.59 -8.09
CA LEU A 241 6.99 -4.16 -9.44
C LEU A 241 5.70 -3.83 -10.21
N LEU A 242 4.54 -3.88 -9.54
CA LEU A 242 3.29 -3.40 -10.14
C LEU A 242 3.37 -1.90 -10.49
N ALA A 243 3.96 -1.07 -9.63
CA ALA A 243 4.14 0.35 -9.94
C ALA A 243 5.10 0.58 -11.12
N ILE A 244 6.18 -0.22 -11.22
CA ILE A 244 7.08 -0.23 -12.38
C ILE A 244 6.32 -0.58 -13.66
N ALA A 245 5.41 -1.55 -13.59
CA ALA A 245 4.59 -2.04 -14.69
C ALA A 245 3.58 -1.03 -15.26
N ASP A 246 3.50 0.18 -14.67
CA ASP A 246 2.65 1.29 -15.09
C ASP A 246 1.15 0.93 -15.16
N PRO A 247 0.48 0.78 -13.99
CA PRO A 247 -0.92 0.36 -13.91
C PRO A 247 -1.90 1.28 -14.65
N SER A 248 -1.49 2.51 -14.97
CA SER A 248 -2.31 3.47 -15.72
C SER A 248 -2.66 3.00 -17.14
N ARG A 249 -1.88 2.03 -17.66
CA ARG A 249 -2.04 1.43 -19.00
C ARG A 249 -2.80 0.12 -19.00
N LEU A 250 -3.30 -0.31 -17.84
CA LEU A 250 -3.99 -1.58 -17.64
C LEU A 250 -5.46 -1.32 -17.26
N SER A 251 -6.36 -2.18 -17.71
CA SER A 251 -7.73 -2.22 -17.18
C SER A 251 -7.77 -2.74 -15.74
N GLU A 252 -8.89 -2.53 -15.03
CA GLU A 252 -9.05 -3.02 -13.64
C GLU A 252 -8.78 -4.53 -13.50
N SER A 253 -9.27 -5.35 -14.44
CA SER A 253 -9.03 -6.79 -14.42
C SER A 253 -7.56 -7.13 -14.68
N GLU A 254 -6.91 -6.43 -15.62
CA GLU A 254 -5.50 -6.64 -15.93
C GLU A 254 -4.59 -6.22 -14.77
N ILE A 255 -4.95 -5.20 -14.00
CA ILE A 255 -4.21 -4.79 -12.79
C ILE A 255 -4.19 -5.93 -11.77
N LEU A 256 -5.35 -6.55 -11.50
CA LEU A 256 -5.46 -7.68 -10.57
C LEU A 256 -4.68 -8.90 -11.08
N SER A 257 -4.89 -9.27 -12.35
CA SER A 257 -4.17 -10.39 -12.96
C SER A 257 -2.66 -10.15 -13.01
N THR A 258 -2.23 -8.91 -13.24
CA THR A 258 -0.81 -8.53 -13.18
C THR A 258 -0.27 -8.67 -11.76
N TYR A 259 -0.99 -8.19 -10.75
CA TYR A 259 -0.58 -8.33 -9.35
C TYR A 259 -0.38 -9.80 -8.95
N GLU A 260 -1.30 -10.69 -9.33
CA GLU A 260 -1.22 -12.14 -9.09
C GLU A 260 -0.12 -12.84 -9.91
N LEU A 261 0.09 -12.42 -11.15
CA LEU A 261 1.15 -12.93 -12.02
C LEU A 261 2.54 -12.55 -11.49
N LEU A 262 2.74 -11.29 -11.11
CA LEU A 262 4.00 -10.79 -10.59
C LEU A 262 4.40 -11.50 -9.30
N GLU A 263 3.42 -11.89 -8.46
CA GLU A 263 3.66 -12.68 -7.25
C GLU A 263 4.47 -13.96 -7.51
N ARG A 264 4.12 -14.68 -8.58
CA ARG A 264 4.76 -15.95 -8.95
C ARG A 264 6.18 -15.77 -9.48
N LEU A 265 6.58 -14.53 -9.78
CA LEU A 265 7.86 -14.20 -10.40
C LEU A 265 8.79 -13.44 -9.44
N LEU A 266 8.39 -13.17 -8.19
CA LEU A 266 9.17 -12.38 -7.23
C LEU A 266 10.51 -13.01 -6.84
N THR A 267 10.66 -14.32 -7.02
CA THR A 267 11.93 -15.03 -6.81
C THR A 267 13.01 -14.61 -7.81
N HIS A 268 12.63 -13.97 -8.91
CA HIS A 268 13.52 -13.48 -9.96
C HIS A 268 13.79 -11.97 -9.86
N VAL A 269 13.46 -11.36 -8.71
CA VAL A 269 13.59 -9.92 -8.47
C VAL A 269 14.38 -9.69 -7.20
N ASP A 270 15.43 -8.89 -7.31
CA ASP A 270 16.31 -8.58 -6.20
C ASP A 270 16.34 -7.09 -5.89
N ILE A 271 16.41 -6.79 -4.59
CA ILE A 271 16.62 -5.43 -4.09
C ILE A 271 17.95 -5.46 -3.35
N SER A 272 18.85 -4.56 -3.71
CA SER A 272 20.20 -4.48 -3.12
C SER A 272 20.58 -3.05 -2.77
N PRO A 273 21.50 -2.86 -1.81
CA PRO A 273 22.16 -1.58 -1.59
C PRO A 273 22.87 -1.09 -2.88
N PRO A 274 23.15 0.22 -2.98
CA PRO A 274 23.79 0.76 -4.16
C PRO A 274 25.26 0.29 -4.19
N HIS A 275 25.71 -0.17 -5.35
CA HIS A 275 27.08 -0.63 -5.59
C HIS A 275 27.61 -0.06 -6.91
N SER A 276 28.94 -0.06 -7.05
CA SER A 276 29.65 0.41 -8.25
C SER A 276 30.84 -0.51 -8.54
N PRO A 277 31.12 -0.86 -9.81
CA PRO A 277 30.38 -0.47 -11.01
C PRO A 277 29.00 -1.15 -11.09
N LEU A 278 28.05 -0.54 -11.80
CA LEU A 278 26.81 -1.21 -12.18
C LEU A 278 27.08 -2.04 -13.42
N GLU A 279 26.90 -3.35 -13.31
CA GLU A 279 27.23 -4.29 -14.39
C GLU A 279 26.17 -4.30 -15.51
N GLU A 280 24.94 -3.82 -15.25
CA GLU A 280 23.79 -4.03 -16.13
C GLU A 280 22.89 -2.79 -16.32
N LYS A 281 22.16 -2.74 -17.45
CA LYS A 281 21.19 -1.68 -17.80
C LYS A 281 19.75 -1.97 -17.30
N HIS A 282 19.60 -2.85 -16.31
CA HIS A 282 18.29 -3.38 -15.86
C HIS A 282 17.93 -2.99 -14.42
N TYR A 283 18.58 -1.97 -13.87
CA TYR A 283 18.26 -1.47 -12.55
C TYR A 283 17.21 -0.36 -12.60
N PHE A 284 16.15 -0.55 -11.84
CA PHE A 284 15.37 0.56 -11.31
C PHE A 284 15.99 1.02 -9.99
N VAL A 285 15.82 2.29 -9.65
CA VAL A 285 16.32 2.88 -8.41
C VAL A 285 15.15 3.43 -7.62
N VAL A 286 15.14 3.12 -6.33
CA VAL A 286 14.22 3.72 -5.35
C VAL A 286 15.03 4.40 -4.27
N ASP A 287 14.69 5.66 -3.96
CA ASP A 287 15.20 6.35 -2.77
C ASP A 287 14.23 6.09 -1.63
N LEU A 288 14.70 5.43 -0.57
CA LEU A 288 13.88 5.07 0.58
C LEU A 288 13.37 6.30 1.38
N HIS A 289 13.89 7.50 1.13
CA HIS A 289 13.39 8.77 1.70
C HIS A 289 12.49 9.56 0.74
N SER A 290 12.24 9.04 -0.46
CA SER A 290 11.36 9.68 -1.44
C SER A 290 9.94 9.14 -1.38
N ASP A 291 8.97 9.98 -1.75
CA ASP A 291 7.56 9.59 -1.93
C ASP A 291 7.28 9.15 -3.38
N HIS A 292 8.12 8.25 -3.88
CA HIS A 292 8.06 7.79 -5.27
C HIS A 292 8.31 6.28 -5.40
N PRO A 293 7.70 5.62 -6.41
CA PRO A 293 8.04 4.25 -6.77
C PRO A 293 9.45 4.19 -7.40
N PRO A 294 10.00 2.97 -7.62
CA PRO A 294 11.23 2.81 -8.37
C PRO A 294 11.13 3.43 -9.76
N ARG A 295 12.22 4.07 -10.21
CA ARG A 295 12.34 4.68 -11.54
C ARG A 295 13.52 4.09 -12.28
N ALA A 296 13.43 4.06 -13.60
CA ALA A 296 14.57 3.67 -14.43
C ALA A 296 15.79 4.55 -14.11
N LEU A 297 16.96 3.94 -14.04
CA LEU A 297 18.17 4.67 -13.69
C LEU A 297 18.55 5.69 -14.78
N ALA A 298 18.60 6.97 -14.41
CA ALA A 298 19.11 8.01 -15.30
C ALA A 298 20.65 7.95 -15.38
N PRO A 299 21.28 8.17 -16.56
CA PRO A 299 22.72 8.05 -16.77
C PRO A 299 23.63 8.87 -15.83
N HIS A 300 23.10 9.92 -15.20
CA HIS A 300 23.85 10.86 -14.35
C HIS A 300 23.24 11.02 -12.94
N GLY A 301 22.26 10.19 -12.57
CA GLY A 301 21.51 10.31 -11.31
C GLY A 301 21.94 9.36 -10.19
N PHE A 302 22.96 8.53 -10.42
CA PHE A 302 23.39 7.50 -9.48
C PHE A 302 24.70 7.87 -8.77
N THR A 303 24.69 7.74 -7.44
CA THR A 303 25.90 7.69 -6.62
C THR A 303 25.80 6.53 -5.65
N SER A 304 26.84 5.69 -5.59
CA SER A 304 26.93 4.61 -4.60
C SER A 304 27.09 5.11 -3.17
N GLU A 305 27.37 6.39 -2.97
CA GLU A 305 27.51 7.00 -1.64
C GLU A 305 26.15 7.23 -0.97
N ASN A 306 25.06 7.37 -1.73
CA ASN A 306 23.73 7.58 -1.16
C ASN A 306 23.15 6.26 -0.64
N LYS A 307 23.38 5.99 0.66
CA LYS A 307 22.90 4.79 1.37
C LYS A 307 21.37 4.64 1.43
N ASN A 308 20.59 5.65 1.04
CA ASN A 308 19.13 5.55 0.97
C ASN A 308 18.64 4.92 -0.34
N LEU A 309 19.49 4.87 -1.37
CA LEU A 309 19.11 4.27 -2.65
C LEU A 309 19.08 2.75 -2.53
N ARG A 310 18.10 2.11 -3.14
CA ARG A 310 18.11 0.67 -3.41
C ARG A 310 18.01 0.43 -4.90
N LEU A 311 18.80 -0.53 -5.36
CA LEU A 311 18.80 -1.03 -6.72
C LEU A 311 17.80 -2.18 -6.80
N PHE A 312 16.82 -2.02 -7.67
CA PHE A 312 15.78 -3.00 -7.93
C PHE A 312 16.09 -3.67 -9.27
N ASN A 313 16.64 -4.88 -9.22
CA ASN A 313 17.11 -5.63 -10.37
C ASN A 313 15.98 -6.49 -10.97
N THR A 314 15.66 -6.25 -12.24
CA THR A 314 14.66 -7.03 -12.99
C THR A 314 15.26 -7.91 -14.09
N TYR A 315 16.59 -8.05 -14.17
CA TYR A 315 17.24 -8.85 -15.22
C TYR A 315 16.81 -10.32 -15.20
N SER A 316 16.92 -10.99 -14.05
CA SER A 316 16.50 -12.39 -13.89
C SER A 316 15.01 -12.56 -14.18
N LEU A 317 14.19 -11.57 -13.82
CA LEU A 317 12.76 -11.53 -14.16
C LEU A 317 12.55 -11.47 -15.67
N LEU A 318 13.21 -10.55 -16.38
CA LEU A 318 13.08 -10.41 -17.84
C LEU A 318 13.51 -11.68 -18.58
N ARG A 319 14.59 -12.33 -18.14
CA ARG A 319 15.00 -13.63 -18.67
C ARG A 319 13.90 -14.66 -18.47
N LYS A 320 13.32 -14.72 -17.28
CA LYS A 320 12.23 -15.67 -16.99
C LYS A 320 10.99 -15.40 -17.83
N VAL A 321 10.63 -14.13 -18.01
CA VAL A 321 9.53 -13.72 -18.90
C VAL A 321 9.80 -14.18 -20.32
N GLY A 322 11.02 -13.97 -20.85
CA GLY A 322 11.41 -14.46 -22.18
C GLY A 322 11.28 -15.97 -22.34
N GLU A 323 11.74 -16.75 -21.36
CA GLU A 323 11.56 -18.22 -21.34
C GLU A 323 10.08 -18.63 -21.39
N LEU A 324 9.23 -17.99 -20.59
CA LEU A 324 7.79 -18.29 -20.54
C LEU A 324 7.09 -17.97 -21.86
N LEU A 325 7.49 -16.88 -22.53
CA LEU A 325 6.95 -16.50 -23.84
C LEU A 325 7.38 -17.49 -24.93
N GLN A 326 8.64 -17.92 -24.95
CA GLN A 326 9.13 -18.94 -25.88
C GLN A 326 8.45 -20.31 -25.68
N GLN A 327 8.21 -20.70 -24.42
CA GLN A 327 7.50 -21.94 -24.10
C GLN A 327 6.04 -21.91 -24.60
N ALA A 328 5.39 -20.74 -24.55
CA ALA A 328 4.03 -20.57 -25.05
C ALA A 328 3.93 -20.72 -26.59
N GLU A 329 5.01 -20.43 -27.32
CA GLU A 329 5.08 -20.57 -28.77
C GLU A 329 5.33 -22.02 -29.21
N ASN A 330 5.89 -22.87 -28.33
CA ASN A 330 6.14 -24.29 -28.57
C ASN A 330 5.42 -25.17 -27.51
N PRO A 331 4.09 -25.35 -27.60
CA PRO A 331 3.25 -25.89 -26.51
C PRO A 331 3.39 -27.39 -26.23
N SER A 332 4.43 -28.07 -26.74
CA SER A 332 4.62 -29.52 -26.60
C SER A 332 5.05 -29.98 -25.21
N VAL A 333 5.47 -29.08 -24.30
CA VAL A 333 6.08 -29.46 -23.01
C VAL A 333 5.42 -28.81 -21.79
N THR A 334 4.79 -27.62 -21.89
CA THR A 334 4.14 -26.96 -20.74
C THR A 334 3.01 -26.03 -21.18
N ARG A 335 1.82 -26.14 -20.56
CA ARG A 335 0.70 -25.24 -20.80
C ARG A 335 0.84 -23.99 -19.94
N VAL A 336 1.34 -22.91 -20.52
CA VAL A 336 1.22 -21.56 -19.92
C VAL A 336 -0.22 -21.07 -20.16
N HIS A 337 -0.83 -20.46 -19.13
CA HIS A 337 -2.19 -19.92 -19.24
C HIS A 337 -2.20 -18.76 -20.25
N LYS A 338 -3.08 -18.82 -21.27
CA LYS A 338 -3.07 -17.86 -22.40
C LYS A 338 -3.19 -16.39 -21.97
N PRO A 339 -4.09 -16.00 -21.05
CA PRO A 339 -4.14 -14.64 -20.50
C PRO A 339 -2.81 -14.17 -19.90
N ASP A 340 -2.08 -15.05 -19.21
CA ASP A 340 -0.78 -14.70 -18.62
C ASP A 340 0.24 -14.38 -19.72
N VAL A 341 0.22 -15.11 -20.84
CA VAL A 341 1.14 -14.87 -21.97
C VAL A 341 0.90 -13.48 -22.57
N GLN A 342 -0.37 -13.10 -22.76
CA GLN A 342 -0.71 -11.78 -23.29
C GLN A 342 -0.26 -10.66 -22.33
N LEU A 343 -0.54 -10.82 -21.03
CA LEU A 343 -0.06 -9.88 -20.02
C LEU A 343 1.47 -9.81 -20.01
N LEU A 344 2.17 -10.94 -20.01
CA LEU A 344 3.63 -10.97 -20.05
C LEU A 344 4.21 -10.23 -21.26
N ARG A 345 3.62 -10.38 -22.46
CA ARG A 345 4.01 -9.61 -23.65
C ARG A 345 3.81 -8.11 -23.46
N GLN A 346 2.69 -7.71 -22.87
CA GLN A 346 2.39 -6.31 -22.59
C GLN A 346 3.31 -5.69 -21.53
N LEU A 347 3.68 -6.45 -20.50
CA LEU A 347 4.47 -5.97 -19.36
C LEU A 347 5.98 -5.97 -19.61
N ALA A 348 6.50 -6.88 -20.45
CA ALA A 348 7.93 -7.07 -20.66
C ALA A 348 8.70 -5.77 -20.98
N PRO A 349 8.20 -4.85 -21.84
CA PRO A 349 8.88 -3.58 -22.08
C PRO A 349 9.02 -2.73 -20.81
N TYR A 350 7.97 -2.64 -19.99
CA TYR A 350 7.95 -1.82 -18.77
C TYR A 350 8.84 -2.36 -17.66
N LEU A 351 9.05 -3.67 -17.63
CA LEU A 351 9.96 -4.35 -16.71
C LEU A 351 11.43 -4.18 -17.11
N ASN A 352 11.71 -3.65 -18.31
CA ASN A 352 13.05 -3.34 -18.78
C ASN A 352 13.41 -1.87 -18.46
N ALA A 353 14.35 -1.66 -17.53
CA ALA A 353 14.77 -0.32 -17.13
C ALA A 353 15.37 0.52 -18.29
N SER A 354 15.83 -0.11 -19.37
CA SER A 354 16.31 0.60 -20.58
C SER A 354 15.19 1.07 -21.52
N TYR A 355 13.95 0.65 -21.29
CA TYR A 355 12.84 0.98 -22.17
C TYR A 355 12.42 2.44 -22.01
N GLN A 356 12.42 3.18 -23.12
CA GLN A 356 11.91 4.55 -23.16
C GLN A 356 10.39 4.51 -23.26
N ARG A 357 9.72 4.94 -22.19
CA ARG A 357 8.26 4.91 -22.11
C ARG A 357 7.65 5.93 -23.09
N PRO A 358 6.61 5.56 -23.84
CA PRO A 358 5.80 6.53 -24.57
C PRO A 358 5.20 7.57 -23.61
N SER A 359 4.89 8.76 -24.11
CA SER A 359 4.17 9.78 -23.32
C SER A 359 2.86 9.19 -22.75
N PRO A 360 2.36 9.70 -21.61
CA PRO A 360 1.14 9.20 -20.97
C PRO A 360 -0.06 9.17 -21.91
N ASP A 361 -0.14 10.12 -22.85
CA ASP A 361 -1.24 10.27 -23.81
C ASP A 361 -1.11 9.37 -25.06
N THR A 362 -0.05 8.57 -25.16
CA THR A 362 0.14 7.63 -26.26
C THR A 362 -0.43 6.27 -25.87
N PRO A 363 -1.47 5.76 -26.56
CA PRO A 363 -1.97 4.40 -26.33
C PRO A 363 -0.85 3.39 -26.58
N LEU A 364 -0.92 2.23 -25.91
CA LEU A 364 0.02 1.14 -26.15
C LEU A 364 0.02 0.81 -27.65
N PRO A 365 1.20 0.70 -28.30
CA PRO A 365 1.26 0.29 -29.68
C PRO A 365 0.67 -1.12 -29.80
N ASN A 366 -0.35 -1.26 -30.64
CA ASN A 366 -0.88 -2.57 -31.03
C ASN A 366 0.25 -3.35 -31.73
N GLU A 367 0.56 -4.54 -31.19
CA GLU A 367 1.31 -5.66 -31.79
C GLU A 367 2.15 -5.42 -33.08
N GLU A 368 3.18 -4.56 -33.05
CA GLU A 368 4.15 -4.49 -34.16
C GLU A 368 5.62 -4.66 -33.76
N PHE A 369 5.93 -4.98 -32.50
CA PHE A 369 7.30 -5.31 -32.08
C PHE A 369 7.48 -6.81 -31.78
N ILE A 370 7.20 -7.66 -32.77
CA ILE A 370 7.80 -9.01 -32.89
C ILE A 370 8.14 -9.26 -34.36
N ARG A 371 8.95 -8.39 -34.97
CA ARG A 371 9.79 -8.73 -36.14
C ARG A 371 11.01 -7.81 -36.14
N ASN A 372 12.08 -8.28 -35.51
CA ASN A 372 13.43 -8.36 -36.07
C ASN A 372 14.40 -8.99 -35.08
#